data_AF-A0A0D2BGR7-F1
#
_entry.id   AF-A0A0D2BGR7-F1
#
_cell.length_a   1.000
_cell.length_b   1.000
_cell.length_c   1.000
_cell.angle_alpha   90.00
_cell.angle_beta   90.00
_cell.angle_gamma   90.00
#
_symmetry.space_group_name_H-M   'P 1'
#
loop_
_entity.id
_entity.type
_entity.pdbx_description
1 polymer ?
#
loop_
_entity_poly.entity_id
_entity_poly.type
_entity_poly.pdbx_seq_one_letter_code
_entity_poly.pdbx_strand_id
1 'polypeptide(L)'
;MVWKEKVEEWESDQKLLFDLMEAIRNGDNSQVENLISIIRTNTSNEQVSNYIATNSPHAAEEGSPCKASTSQQLPQSPKSRLFRATLGTASPLFRVPAKPWATVTDDDGLVSHLLSLWFTWRHWCYPFIDRDTFVSAMQSGHETSGVCTAALVNMILSDACFDYDILDNNHIHPSDEKPLQDLFYEEAKRYAETTAQKRSLPSIQFMAVQWILENHGLDRLANVIMQDMTDHLKQFNKPSRRQEARARPGKEPISGAQQLSQCTS
;
A
#
# COMPACT_ATOMS: atom_id res chain seq x y z
N MET A 1 -23.90 23.78 -10.47
CA MET A 1 -23.60 25.04 -9.76
C MET A 1 -22.95 24.72 -8.41
N VAL A 2 -23.60 23.93 -7.56
CA VAL A 2 -23.09 23.44 -6.26
C VAL A 2 -21.65 22.90 -6.25
N TRP A 3 -21.23 22.11 -7.25
CA TRP A 3 -19.86 21.58 -7.29
C TRP A 3 -18.79 22.64 -7.57
N LYS A 4 -19.14 23.73 -8.27
CA LYS A 4 -18.19 24.82 -8.54
C LYS A 4 -17.98 25.68 -7.29
N GLU A 5 -19.07 26.04 -6.61
CA GLU A 5 -19.03 26.75 -5.33
C GLU A 5 -18.22 25.97 -4.30
N LYS A 6 -18.41 24.65 -4.25
CA LYS A 6 -17.64 23.79 -3.36
C LYS A 6 -16.15 23.79 -3.71
N VAL A 7 -15.79 23.67 -5.00
CA VAL A 7 -14.38 23.73 -5.43
C VAL A 7 -13.74 25.07 -5.06
N GLU A 8 -14.43 26.19 -5.24
CA GLU A 8 -13.96 27.52 -4.85
C GLU A 8 -13.76 27.64 -3.32
N GLU A 9 -14.63 27.01 -2.52
CA GLU A 9 -14.49 26.91 -1.06
C GLU A 9 -13.22 26.15 -0.66
N TRP A 10 -12.97 24.97 -1.25
CA TRP A 10 -11.74 24.18 -0.97
C TRP A 10 -10.46 24.90 -1.41
N GLU A 11 -10.49 25.61 -2.54
CA GLU A 11 -9.35 26.40 -3.01
C GLU A 11 -9.04 27.57 -2.06
N SER A 12 -10.08 28.22 -1.52
CA SER A 12 -9.96 29.27 -0.53
C SER A 12 -9.38 28.75 0.79
N ASP A 13 -9.90 27.63 1.29
CA ASP A 13 -9.39 26.98 2.52
C ASP A 13 -7.93 26.51 2.35
N GLN A 14 -7.58 25.98 1.17
CA GLN A 14 -6.22 25.58 0.86
C GLN A 14 -5.25 26.78 0.87
N LYS A 15 -5.67 27.93 0.35
CA LYS A 15 -4.87 29.16 0.37
C LYS A 15 -4.66 29.67 1.79
N LEU A 16 -5.73 29.71 2.60
CA LEU A 16 -5.64 30.11 4.00
C LEU A 16 -4.66 29.24 4.80
N LEU A 17 -4.65 27.92 4.57
CA LEU A 17 -3.71 27.02 5.22
C LEU A 17 -2.25 27.28 4.83
N PHE A 18 -2.00 27.71 3.61
CA PHE A 18 -0.66 28.10 3.16
C PHE A 18 -0.22 29.39 3.85
N ASP A 19 -1.08 30.41 3.85
CA ASP A 19 -0.82 31.71 4.48
C ASP A 19 -0.60 31.56 6.00
N LEU A 20 -1.34 30.66 6.66
CA LEU A 20 -1.13 30.29 8.06
C LEU A 20 0.25 29.69 8.31
N MET A 21 0.67 28.75 7.46
CA MET A 21 1.99 28.13 7.57
C MET A 21 3.12 29.14 7.36
N GLU A 22 2.92 30.09 6.45
CA GLU A 22 3.88 31.16 6.18
C GLU A 22 3.96 32.15 7.35
N ALA A 23 2.82 32.55 7.91
CA ALA A 23 2.74 33.40 9.09
C ALA A 23 3.39 32.76 10.33
N ILE A 24 3.25 31.44 10.53
CA ILE A 24 3.92 30.72 11.62
C ILE A 24 5.43 30.59 11.38
N ARG A 25 5.85 30.43 10.12
CA ARG A 25 7.26 30.22 9.76
C ARG A 25 8.08 31.50 9.83
N ASN A 26 7.49 32.62 9.40
CA ASN A 26 8.17 33.88 9.21
C ASN A 26 7.77 34.94 10.25
N GLY A 27 6.69 34.72 11.01
CA GLY A 27 6.19 35.66 12.01
C GLY A 27 7.04 35.71 13.28
N ASP A 28 7.00 36.85 13.96
CA ASP A 28 7.63 37.01 15.27
C ASP A 28 6.89 36.18 16.33
N ASN A 29 7.60 35.74 17.38
CA ASN A 29 7.05 34.91 18.44
C ASN A 29 5.79 35.52 19.08
N SER A 30 5.72 36.85 19.24
CA SER A 30 4.53 37.51 19.78
C SER A 30 3.34 37.46 18.83
N GLN A 31 3.57 37.50 17.52
CA GLN A 31 2.54 37.42 16.49
C GLN A 31 2.00 36.00 16.36
N VAL A 32 2.88 35.00 16.49
CA VAL A 32 2.52 33.57 16.46
C VAL A 32 1.74 33.17 17.70
N GLU A 33 2.13 33.62 18.89
CA GLU A 33 1.37 33.35 20.13
C GLU A 33 -0.03 33.96 20.08
N ASN A 34 -0.17 35.18 19.56
CA ASN A 34 -1.48 35.80 19.35
C ASN A 34 -2.31 35.08 18.29
N LEU A 35 -1.69 34.62 17.19
CA LEU A 35 -2.35 33.81 16.16
C LEU A 35 -2.85 32.48 16.73
N ILE A 36 -2.02 31.79 17.53
CA ILE A 36 -2.38 30.56 18.22
C ILE A 36 -3.51 30.81 19.21
N SER A 37 -3.49 31.93 19.94
CA SER A 37 -4.58 32.33 20.83
C SER A 37 -5.90 32.49 20.06
N ILE A 38 -5.87 33.15 18.90
CA ILE A 38 -7.07 33.33 18.03
C ILE A 38 -7.60 31.98 17.52
N ILE A 39 -6.71 31.06 17.14
CA ILE A 39 -7.10 29.72 16.69
C ILE A 39 -7.74 28.92 17.84
N ARG A 40 -7.18 29.04 19.04
CA ARG A 40 -7.67 28.31 20.24
C ARG A 40 -9.02 28.82 20.73
N THR A 41 -9.43 30.03 20.37
CA THR A 41 -10.75 30.59 20.73
C THR A 41 -11.91 30.14 19.84
N ASN A 42 -11.70 29.17 18.94
CA ASN A 42 -12.71 28.61 18.03
C ASN A 42 -13.34 29.67 17.09
N THR A 43 -12.47 30.37 16.38
CA THR A 43 -12.78 31.54 15.56
C THR A 43 -12.99 31.18 14.07
N SER A 44 -13.77 31.99 13.32
CA SER A 44 -14.01 31.82 11.88
C SER A 44 -12.78 32.09 11.01
N ASN A 45 -12.69 31.39 9.86
CA ASN A 45 -11.60 31.50 8.88
C ASN A 45 -11.33 32.95 8.42
N GLU A 46 -12.36 33.80 8.38
CA GLU A 46 -12.25 35.21 7.99
C GLU A 46 -11.44 36.05 8.99
N GLN A 47 -11.62 35.82 10.29
CA GLN A 47 -10.88 36.54 11.32
C GLN A 47 -9.40 36.13 11.32
N VAL A 48 -9.14 34.85 11.04
CA VAL A 48 -7.78 34.33 10.86
C VAL A 48 -7.12 34.96 9.63
N SER A 49 -7.83 35.00 8.50
CA SER A 49 -7.33 35.63 7.26
C SER A 49 -7.04 37.13 7.44
N ASN A 50 -7.90 37.86 8.15
CA ASN A 50 -7.71 39.29 8.41
C ASN A 50 -6.48 39.54 9.30
N TYR A 51 -6.25 38.70 10.30
CA TYR A 51 -5.07 38.81 11.16
C TYR A 51 -3.77 38.56 10.38
N ILE A 52 -3.77 37.56 9.49
CA ILE A 52 -2.60 37.26 8.64
C ILE A 52 -2.34 38.42 7.67
N ALA A 53 -3.37 38.92 7.00
CA ALA A 53 -3.25 40.06 6.07
C ALA A 53 -2.73 41.34 6.74
N THR A 54 -3.07 41.55 8.01
CA THR A 54 -2.62 42.73 8.78
C THR A 54 -1.17 42.63 9.24
N ASN A 55 -0.69 41.41 9.53
CA ASN A 55 0.62 41.19 10.16
C ASN A 55 1.69 40.66 9.20
N SER A 56 1.36 40.37 7.95
CA SER A 56 2.30 39.87 6.93
C SER A 56 2.07 40.57 5.57
N PRO A 57 2.58 41.79 5.37
CA PRO A 57 2.34 42.55 4.13
C PRO A 57 3.19 42.12 2.91
N HIS A 58 3.98 41.04 2.99
CA HIS A 58 5.02 40.75 1.99
C HIS A 58 4.61 39.81 0.83
N ALA A 59 3.34 39.46 0.67
CA ALA A 59 2.88 38.57 -0.41
C ALA A 59 2.40 39.28 -1.69
N ALA A 60 2.50 40.62 -1.78
CA ALA A 60 1.86 41.39 -2.86
C ALA A 60 2.80 41.98 -3.94
N GLU A 61 4.12 41.94 -3.79
CA GLU A 61 5.04 42.57 -4.77
C GLU A 61 6.19 41.65 -5.18
N GLU A 62 5.95 40.72 -6.09
CA GLU A 62 6.93 40.37 -7.14
C GLU A 62 6.17 39.97 -8.43
N GLY A 63 5.87 40.98 -9.24
CA GLY A 63 5.54 40.79 -10.65
C GLY A 63 6.80 40.89 -11.49
N SER A 64 7.24 39.78 -12.11
CA SER A 64 8.15 39.81 -13.25
C SER A 64 7.72 38.78 -14.30
N PRO A 65 7.42 39.18 -15.55
CA PRO A 65 6.91 38.29 -16.57
C PRO A 65 8.06 37.68 -17.39
N CYS A 66 8.27 36.37 -17.28
CA CYS A 66 9.09 35.63 -18.25
C CYS A 66 8.42 34.31 -18.66
N LYS A 67 8.23 34.18 -19.97
CA LYS A 67 7.67 33.03 -20.69
C LYS A 67 8.63 31.85 -20.63
N ALA A 68 8.14 30.66 -20.32
CA ALA A 68 8.61 29.40 -20.92
C ALA A 68 7.56 28.30 -20.72
N SER A 69 7.14 27.71 -21.83
CA SER A 69 6.34 26.49 -21.92
C SER A 69 7.05 25.33 -21.23
N THR A 70 6.37 24.54 -20.39
CA THR A 70 6.63 23.10 -20.14
C THR A 70 5.46 22.50 -19.34
N SER A 71 5.12 21.26 -19.68
CA SER A 71 4.10 20.37 -19.12
C SER A 71 3.78 20.58 -17.63
N GLN A 72 2.49 20.72 -17.31
CA GLN A 72 1.98 20.87 -15.95
C GLN A 72 2.09 19.54 -15.17
N GLN A 73 3.13 19.39 -14.37
CA GLN A 73 3.09 18.58 -13.16
C GLN A 73 2.72 19.51 -12.00
N LEU A 74 1.58 19.25 -11.36
CA LEU A 74 1.09 19.99 -10.21
C LEU A 74 2.08 19.86 -9.03
N PRO A 75 2.47 20.94 -8.34
CA PRO A 75 3.37 20.85 -7.18
C PRO A 75 2.67 20.10 -6.04
N GLN A 76 3.01 18.83 -5.83
CA GLN A 76 2.49 18.07 -4.70
C GLN A 76 3.06 18.60 -3.38
N SER A 77 2.15 18.85 -2.43
CA SER A 77 2.43 19.48 -1.14
C SER A 77 3.47 18.72 -0.31
N PRO A 78 4.28 19.40 0.53
CA PRO A 78 5.30 18.77 1.39
C PRO A 78 4.76 17.78 2.42
N LYS A 79 3.45 17.82 2.72
CA LYS A 79 2.80 16.96 3.73
C LYS A 79 2.69 15.51 3.28
N SER A 80 2.59 15.26 1.97
CA SER A 80 2.63 13.91 1.40
C SER A 80 4.00 13.24 1.62
N ARG A 81 5.09 14.04 1.57
CA ARG A 81 6.46 13.53 1.73
C ARG A 81 6.76 13.06 3.15
N LEU A 82 6.28 13.73 4.20
CA LEU A 82 6.65 13.39 5.58
C LEU A 82 6.06 12.05 6.06
N PHE A 83 4.80 11.75 5.71
CA PHE A 83 4.17 10.49 6.11
C PHE A 83 4.73 9.30 5.32
N ARG A 84 5.17 9.55 4.08
CA ARG A 84 5.72 8.53 3.18
C ARG A 84 7.23 8.30 3.36
N ALA A 85 7.98 9.31 3.85
CA ALA A 85 9.41 9.21 4.13
C ALA A 85 9.77 8.32 5.33
N THR A 86 8.88 8.18 6.32
CA THR A 86 9.17 7.38 7.52
C THR A 86 9.17 5.86 7.29
N LEU A 87 8.61 5.35 6.18
CA LEU A 87 8.66 3.92 5.85
C LEU A 87 9.86 3.51 4.99
N GLY A 88 10.44 4.43 4.20
CA GLY A 88 11.57 4.11 3.31
C GLY A 88 12.87 3.73 4.03
N THR A 89 12.99 4.04 5.33
CA THR A 89 14.20 3.81 6.14
C THR A 89 14.05 2.70 7.19
N ALA A 90 12.87 2.07 7.29
CA ALA A 90 12.65 0.97 8.23
C ALA A 90 13.14 -0.35 7.63
N SER A 91 13.88 -1.14 8.42
CA SER A 91 14.21 -2.54 8.09
C SER A 91 12.92 -3.25 7.64
N PRO A 92 12.94 -4.02 6.53
CA PRO A 92 11.76 -4.69 6.04
C PRO A 92 11.20 -5.62 7.14
N LEU A 93 9.88 -5.59 7.32
CA LEU A 93 9.17 -6.41 8.31
C LEU A 93 9.29 -7.89 7.99
N PHE A 94 9.35 -8.22 6.70
CA PHE A 94 9.51 -9.58 6.21
C PHE A 94 10.75 -9.65 5.32
N ARG A 95 11.56 -10.70 5.51
CA ARG A 95 12.72 -10.99 4.66
C ARG A 95 12.40 -12.19 3.79
N VAL A 96 12.46 -12.00 2.49
CA VAL A 96 12.17 -13.00 1.46
C VAL A 96 13.18 -12.88 0.32
N PRO A 97 13.52 -13.99 -0.34
CA PRO A 97 14.41 -13.94 -1.48
C PRO A 97 13.68 -13.42 -2.73
N ALA A 98 14.40 -12.73 -3.62
CA ALA A 98 13.92 -12.35 -4.94
C ALA A 98 13.79 -13.58 -5.83
N LYS A 99 14.83 -14.42 -5.92
CA LYS A 99 14.80 -15.67 -6.68
C LYS A 99 14.21 -16.82 -5.85
N PRO A 100 13.41 -17.72 -6.46
CA PRO A 100 13.08 -17.83 -7.89
C PRO A 100 11.83 -17.04 -8.32
N TRP A 101 11.32 -16.13 -7.48
CA TRP A 101 9.97 -15.58 -7.61
C TRP A 101 9.88 -14.37 -8.54
N ALA A 102 10.82 -13.43 -8.41
CA ALA A 102 10.93 -12.23 -9.19
C ALA A 102 12.15 -12.32 -10.12
N THR A 103 11.91 -12.15 -11.42
CA THR A 103 12.95 -12.07 -12.46
C THR A 103 13.28 -10.64 -12.85
N VAL A 104 12.40 -9.70 -12.50
CA VAL A 104 12.57 -8.25 -12.74
C VAL A 104 13.75 -7.69 -11.94
N THR A 105 14.05 -8.29 -10.78
CA THR A 105 15.16 -7.88 -9.92
C THR A 105 15.78 -9.08 -9.22
N ASP A 106 17.09 -8.98 -8.97
CA ASP A 106 17.87 -9.92 -8.16
C ASP A 106 18.06 -9.41 -6.72
N ASP A 107 17.47 -8.26 -6.39
CA ASP A 107 17.62 -7.60 -5.09
C ASP A 107 16.58 -8.11 -4.07
N ASP A 108 17.04 -9.02 -3.19
CA ASP A 108 16.26 -9.54 -2.06
C ASP A 108 15.77 -8.42 -1.12
N GLY A 109 16.54 -7.34 -0.98
CA GLY A 109 16.22 -6.19 -0.13
C GLY A 109 15.02 -5.41 -0.67
N LEU A 110 15.03 -5.13 -1.97
CA LEU A 110 13.92 -4.48 -2.67
C LEU A 110 12.64 -5.33 -2.57
N VAL A 111 12.74 -6.63 -2.87
CA VAL A 111 11.58 -7.54 -2.80
C VAL A 111 11.03 -7.64 -1.38
N SER A 112 11.91 -7.76 -0.39
CA SER A 112 11.53 -7.77 1.04
C SER A 112 10.83 -6.48 1.46
N HIS A 113 11.32 -5.34 1.00
CA HIS A 113 10.74 -4.03 1.31
C HIS A 113 9.35 -3.86 0.68
N LEU A 114 9.22 -4.12 -0.62
CA LEU A 114 7.93 -4.05 -1.33
C LEU A 114 6.90 -5.01 -0.73
N LEU A 115 7.29 -6.23 -0.41
CA LEU A 115 6.38 -7.19 0.22
C LEU A 115 5.92 -6.71 1.60
N SER A 116 6.83 -6.15 2.39
CA SER A 116 6.51 -5.54 3.69
C SER A 116 5.54 -4.38 3.56
N LEU A 117 5.72 -3.57 2.53
CA LEU A 117 4.86 -2.44 2.22
C LEU A 117 3.44 -2.91 1.87
N TRP A 118 3.32 -3.94 1.03
CA TRP A 118 2.04 -4.52 0.66
C TRP A 118 1.26 -5.07 1.86
N PHE A 119 1.92 -5.87 2.71
CA PHE A 119 1.27 -6.39 3.92
C PHE A 119 0.91 -5.31 4.93
N THR A 120 1.62 -4.18 4.93
CA THR A 120 1.30 -3.04 5.79
C THR A 120 0.04 -2.31 5.30
N TRP A 121 -0.06 -2.05 3.99
CA TRP A 121 -1.09 -1.16 3.44
C TRP A 121 -2.27 -1.83 2.76
N ARG A 122 -2.20 -3.13 2.43
CA ARG A 122 -3.29 -3.84 1.73
C ARG A 122 -3.95 -4.91 2.57
N HIS A 123 -3.17 -5.67 3.34
CA HIS A 123 -3.68 -6.80 4.11
C HIS A 123 -4.79 -6.42 5.11
N TRP A 124 -4.77 -5.20 5.67
CA TRP A 124 -5.83 -4.73 6.57
C TRP A 124 -7.21 -4.61 5.90
N CYS A 125 -7.25 -4.23 4.62
CA CYS A 125 -8.49 -4.13 3.83
C CYS A 125 -8.80 -5.42 3.05
N TYR A 126 -7.76 -6.19 2.70
CA TYR A 126 -7.85 -7.30 1.76
C TYR A 126 -7.16 -8.57 2.30
N PRO A 127 -7.69 -9.21 3.36
CA PRO A 127 -7.06 -10.35 4.02
C PRO A 127 -7.32 -11.68 3.29
N PHE A 128 -7.19 -11.71 1.95
CA PHE A 128 -7.38 -12.92 1.15
C PHE A 128 -6.09 -13.71 0.94
N ILE A 129 -4.95 -13.20 1.39
CA ILE A 129 -3.65 -13.89 1.43
C ILE A 129 -3.22 -14.01 2.89
N ASP A 130 -3.02 -15.24 3.36
CA ASP A 130 -2.48 -15.47 4.70
C ASP A 130 -0.98 -15.10 4.72
N ARG A 131 -0.65 -14.06 5.50
CA ARG A 131 0.69 -13.49 5.57
C ARG A 131 1.76 -14.52 5.93
N ASP A 132 1.54 -15.26 7.02
CA ASP A 132 2.59 -16.12 7.58
C ASP A 132 2.85 -17.34 6.68
N THR A 133 1.77 -17.92 6.13
CA THR A 133 1.88 -19.01 5.15
C THR A 133 2.54 -18.53 3.86
N PHE A 134 2.17 -17.35 3.34
CA PHE A 134 2.74 -16.81 2.11
C PHE A 134 4.23 -16.49 2.26
N VAL A 135 4.62 -15.80 3.33
CA VAL A 135 6.03 -15.47 3.60
C VAL A 135 6.86 -16.74 3.78
N SER A 136 6.36 -17.72 4.54
CA SER A 136 7.06 -19.00 4.71
C SER A 136 7.23 -19.75 3.39
N ALA A 137 6.19 -19.80 2.56
CA ALA A 137 6.27 -20.39 1.23
C ALA A 137 7.28 -19.67 0.33
N MET A 138 7.29 -18.34 0.35
CA MET A 138 8.26 -17.54 -0.41
C MET A 138 9.71 -17.77 0.07
N GLN A 139 9.93 -17.86 1.39
CA GLN A 139 11.25 -18.19 1.96
C GLN A 139 11.74 -19.58 1.59
N SER A 140 10.82 -20.55 1.41
CA SER A 140 11.19 -21.91 1.03
C SER A 140 11.76 -22.02 -0.39
N GLY A 141 11.51 -21.03 -1.26
CA GLY A 141 11.96 -21.03 -2.65
C GLY A 141 11.33 -22.13 -3.54
N HIS A 142 10.31 -22.84 -3.05
CA HIS A 142 9.67 -23.95 -3.76
C HIS A 142 8.20 -23.66 -4.05
N GLU A 143 7.84 -23.67 -5.34
CA GLU A 143 6.45 -23.46 -5.82
C GLU A 143 5.54 -24.67 -5.51
N THR A 144 6.09 -25.76 -4.95
CA THR A 144 5.39 -27.03 -4.68
C THR A 144 4.22 -26.92 -3.70
N SER A 145 4.19 -25.87 -2.87
CA SER A 145 3.10 -25.65 -1.90
C SER A 145 1.79 -25.23 -2.58
N GLY A 146 1.83 -24.69 -3.80
CA GLY A 146 0.66 -24.15 -4.47
C GLY A 146 0.00 -22.98 -3.73
N VAL A 147 0.71 -22.35 -2.78
CA VAL A 147 0.28 -21.16 -2.04
C VAL A 147 0.98 -19.91 -2.57
N CYS A 148 2.26 -20.04 -2.92
CA CYS A 148 3.08 -18.97 -3.48
C CYS A 148 3.46 -19.35 -4.92
N THR A 149 3.14 -18.48 -5.87
CA THR A 149 3.50 -18.62 -7.28
C THR A 149 4.21 -17.37 -7.75
N ALA A 150 5.10 -17.50 -8.75
CA ALA A 150 5.80 -16.35 -9.32
C ALA A 150 4.81 -15.30 -9.85
N ALA A 151 3.71 -15.72 -10.48
CA ALA A 151 2.66 -14.82 -10.94
C ALA A 151 2.08 -13.96 -9.80
N LEU A 152 1.72 -14.58 -8.68
CA LEU A 152 1.13 -13.89 -7.53
C LEU A 152 2.14 -12.95 -6.87
N VAL A 153 3.39 -13.39 -6.69
CA VAL A 153 4.45 -12.56 -6.12
C VAL A 153 4.67 -11.30 -6.96
N ASN A 154 4.89 -11.43 -8.27
CA ASN A 154 5.13 -10.26 -9.12
C ASN A 154 3.93 -9.31 -9.17
N MET A 155 2.69 -9.82 -9.11
CA MET A 155 1.49 -8.96 -9.06
C MET A 155 1.41 -8.18 -7.73
N ILE A 156 1.74 -8.81 -6.60
CA ILE A 156 1.83 -8.15 -5.30
C ILE A 156 2.91 -7.06 -5.31
N LEU A 157 4.09 -7.36 -5.87
CA LEU A 157 5.19 -6.40 -5.98
C LEU A 157 4.81 -5.21 -6.88
N SER A 158 4.07 -5.45 -7.97
CA SER A 158 3.52 -4.41 -8.83
C SER A 158 2.59 -3.47 -8.06
N ASP A 159 1.65 -4.00 -7.26
CA ASP A 159 0.75 -3.16 -6.45
C ASP A 159 1.51 -2.38 -5.36
N ALA A 160 2.49 -3.03 -4.72
CA ALA A 160 3.33 -2.41 -3.70
C ALA A 160 4.15 -1.22 -4.24
N CYS A 161 4.52 -1.23 -5.53
CA CYS A 161 5.25 -0.14 -6.15
C CYS A 161 4.50 1.20 -6.10
N PHE A 162 3.16 1.20 -5.96
CA PHE A 162 2.38 2.43 -5.80
C PHE A 162 2.74 3.21 -4.53
N ASP A 163 3.03 2.48 -3.45
CA ASP A 163 3.37 3.07 -2.15
C ASP A 163 4.89 3.27 -2.00
N TYR A 164 5.68 2.74 -2.95
CA TYR A 164 7.13 2.82 -2.98
C TYR A 164 7.58 4.13 -3.63
N ASP A 165 7.75 5.18 -2.81
CA ASP A 165 8.43 6.40 -3.26
C ASP A 165 9.95 6.22 -3.11
N ILE A 166 10.67 6.31 -4.25
CA ILE A 166 12.13 6.35 -4.30
C ILE A 166 12.58 7.70 -3.70
N LEU A 167 12.65 7.78 -2.37
CA LEU A 167 13.37 8.87 -1.69
C LEU A 167 14.85 8.55 -1.50
N ASP A 168 15.30 7.35 -1.93
CA ASP A 168 16.69 6.95 -1.77
C ASP A 168 17.46 7.19 -3.07
N ASN A 169 18.25 8.26 -3.08
CA ASN A 169 19.15 8.70 -4.15
C ASN A 169 20.20 7.65 -4.60
N ASN A 170 20.15 6.41 -4.10
CA ASN A 170 21.18 5.40 -4.27
C ASN A 170 20.71 4.08 -4.88
N HIS A 171 19.42 3.90 -5.17
CA HIS A 171 18.93 2.68 -5.80
C HIS A 171 18.68 2.90 -7.29
N ILE A 172 19.52 2.23 -8.07
CA ILE A 172 19.54 2.12 -9.54
C ILE A 172 18.13 2.19 -10.10
N HIS A 173 17.85 3.24 -10.87
CA HIS A 173 16.62 3.37 -11.64
C HIS A 173 16.43 2.12 -12.50
N PRO A 174 15.34 1.37 -12.34
CA PRO A 174 14.97 0.36 -13.31
C PRO A 174 14.58 1.12 -14.58
N SER A 175 15.48 1.09 -15.58
CA SER A 175 15.35 1.59 -16.96
C SER A 175 14.46 2.83 -17.16
N ASP A 176 15.06 3.95 -17.59
CA ASP A 176 14.38 5.22 -17.92
C ASP A 176 13.19 5.08 -18.91
N GLU A 177 13.00 3.92 -19.52
CA GLU A 177 11.93 3.63 -20.47
C GLU A 177 10.61 3.16 -19.82
N LYS A 178 10.64 2.56 -18.62
CA LYS A 178 9.43 1.93 -18.05
C LYS A 178 9.40 1.89 -16.51
N PRO A 179 8.29 2.31 -15.87
CA PRO A 179 8.13 2.21 -14.42
C PRO A 179 8.32 0.79 -13.88
N LEU A 180 8.94 0.66 -12.70
CA LEU A 180 9.16 -0.62 -12.01
C LEU A 180 7.87 -1.42 -11.83
N GLN A 181 6.78 -0.71 -11.50
CA GLN A 181 5.43 -1.26 -11.40
C GLN A 181 5.06 -2.03 -12.67
N ASP A 182 5.21 -1.42 -13.83
CA ASP A 182 4.80 -2.00 -15.10
C ASP A 182 5.67 -3.21 -15.49
N LEU A 183 6.95 -3.22 -15.10
CA LEU A 183 7.83 -4.38 -15.30
C LEU A 183 7.34 -5.58 -14.50
N PHE A 184 7.03 -5.37 -13.21
CA PHE A 184 6.44 -6.43 -12.37
C PHE A 184 5.07 -6.87 -12.88
N TYR A 185 4.22 -5.94 -13.31
CA TYR A 185 2.90 -6.24 -13.83
C TYR A 185 2.93 -7.15 -15.08
N GLU A 186 3.77 -6.80 -16.06
CA GLU A 186 3.93 -7.60 -17.27
C GLU A 186 4.48 -8.99 -16.97
N GLU A 187 5.48 -9.07 -16.10
CA GLU A 187 6.08 -10.35 -15.74
C GLU A 187 5.08 -11.23 -14.99
N ALA A 188 4.28 -10.63 -14.10
CA ALA A 188 3.20 -11.32 -13.41
C ALA A 188 2.17 -11.92 -14.39
N LYS A 189 1.78 -11.16 -15.41
CA LYS A 189 0.90 -11.65 -16.48
C LYS A 189 1.55 -12.77 -17.30
N ARG A 190 2.82 -12.62 -17.67
CA ARG A 190 3.57 -13.65 -18.41
C ARG A 190 3.58 -14.99 -17.66
N TYR A 191 3.80 -14.97 -16.35
CA TYR A 191 3.73 -16.17 -15.51
C TYR A 191 2.31 -16.73 -15.41
N ALA A 192 1.30 -15.88 -15.25
CA ALA A 192 -0.10 -16.31 -15.18
C ALA A 192 -0.57 -17.02 -16.46
N GLU A 193 -0.12 -16.56 -17.63
CA GLU A 193 -0.42 -17.18 -18.92
C GLU A 193 0.27 -18.54 -19.12
N THR A 194 1.51 -18.66 -18.63
CA THR A 194 2.34 -19.86 -18.75
C THR A 194 1.90 -20.97 -17.79
N THR A 195 1.27 -20.61 -16.66
CA THR A 195 0.90 -21.57 -15.62
C THR A 195 -0.31 -22.42 -16.05
N ALA A 196 -0.14 -23.74 -16.08
CA ALA A 196 -1.21 -24.67 -16.45
C ALA A 196 -2.41 -24.65 -15.48
N GLN A 197 -2.19 -24.22 -14.24
CA GLN A 197 -3.18 -24.25 -13.18
C GLN A 197 -3.97 -22.94 -13.06
N LYS A 198 -4.66 -22.56 -14.14
CA LYS A 198 -5.47 -21.32 -14.22
C LYS A 198 -6.60 -21.22 -13.19
N ARG A 199 -6.95 -22.33 -12.53
CA ARG A 199 -8.05 -22.42 -11.54
C ARG A 199 -7.55 -22.83 -10.14
N SER A 200 -6.41 -22.29 -9.73
CA SER A 200 -5.87 -22.48 -8.38
C SER A 200 -6.27 -21.32 -7.45
N LEU A 201 -6.12 -21.51 -6.14
CA LEU A 201 -6.30 -20.43 -5.17
C LEU A 201 -5.34 -19.25 -5.44
N PRO A 202 -4.03 -19.45 -5.70
CA PRO A 202 -3.14 -18.37 -6.10
C PRO A 202 -3.57 -17.64 -7.37
N SER A 203 -4.18 -18.32 -8.34
CA SER A 203 -4.72 -17.66 -9.54
C SER A 203 -5.87 -16.71 -9.19
N ILE A 204 -6.73 -17.09 -8.25
CA ILE A 204 -7.82 -16.23 -7.76
C ILE A 204 -7.28 -15.06 -6.96
N GLN A 205 -6.30 -15.30 -6.08
CA GLN A 205 -5.62 -14.24 -5.32
C GLN A 205 -4.91 -13.27 -6.25
N PHE A 206 -4.27 -13.76 -7.32
CA PHE A 206 -3.65 -12.94 -8.36
C PHE A 206 -4.67 -12.00 -8.99
N MET A 207 -5.82 -12.51 -9.42
CA MET A 207 -6.88 -11.67 -10.00
C MET A 207 -7.42 -10.65 -8.99
N ALA A 208 -7.48 -10.99 -7.70
CA ALA A 208 -7.90 -10.06 -6.67
C ALA A 208 -6.90 -8.89 -6.48
N VAL A 209 -5.59 -9.17 -6.49
CA VAL A 209 -4.56 -8.12 -6.44
C VAL A 209 -4.58 -7.29 -7.72
N GLN A 210 -4.68 -7.94 -8.89
CA GLN A 210 -4.79 -7.25 -10.18
C GLN A 210 -6.02 -6.34 -10.21
N TRP A 211 -7.14 -6.79 -9.66
CA TRP A 211 -8.34 -5.97 -9.52
C TRP A 211 -8.03 -4.73 -8.69
N ILE A 212 -7.45 -4.87 -7.49
CA ILE A 212 -7.08 -3.71 -6.64
C ILE A 212 -6.28 -2.68 -7.43
N LEU A 213 -5.23 -3.13 -8.14
CA LEU A 213 -4.36 -2.29 -8.94
C LEU A 213 -5.13 -1.47 -9.99
N GLU A 214 -6.01 -2.13 -10.75
CA GLU A 214 -6.78 -1.53 -11.85
C GLU A 214 -7.95 -0.65 -11.34
N ASN A 215 -8.44 -0.88 -10.12
CA ASN A 215 -9.49 -0.03 -9.54
C ASN A 215 -8.99 1.36 -9.19
N HIS A 216 -7.69 1.53 -8.94
CA HIS A 216 -7.13 2.87 -8.74
C HIS A 216 -7.35 3.79 -9.96
N GLY A 217 -7.57 3.22 -11.16
CA GLY A 217 -7.81 3.95 -12.42
C GLY A 217 -9.28 4.14 -12.84
N LEU A 218 -10.27 3.62 -12.12
CA LEU A 218 -11.69 3.56 -12.56
C LEU A 218 -11.86 2.94 -13.97
N ASP A 219 -11.04 1.93 -14.30
CA ASP A 219 -11.02 1.35 -15.63
C ASP A 219 -12.08 0.27 -15.84
N ARG A 220 -12.60 0.18 -17.07
CA ARG A 220 -13.51 -0.90 -17.51
C ARG A 220 -12.91 -2.30 -17.30
N LEU A 221 -11.57 -2.38 -17.25
CA LEU A 221 -10.83 -3.61 -17.05
C LEU A 221 -11.08 -4.23 -15.66
N ALA A 222 -11.23 -3.41 -14.62
CA ALA A 222 -11.52 -3.89 -13.27
C ALA A 222 -12.83 -4.71 -13.22
N ASN A 223 -13.87 -4.28 -13.93
CA ASN A 223 -15.13 -5.02 -13.99
C ASN A 223 -14.98 -6.38 -14.67
N VAL A 224 -14.18 -6.46 -15.73
CA VAL A 224 -13.90 -7.72 -16.45
C VAL A 224 -13.13 -8.68 -15.53
N ILE A 225 -12.10 -8.18 -14.84
CA ILE A 225 -11.32 -8.98 -13.89
C ILE A 225 -12.21 -9.49 -12.75
N MET A 226 -13.11 -8.66 -12.22
CA MET A 226 -14.05 -9.08 -11.17
C MET A 226 -14.99 -10.19 -11.65
N GLN A 227 -15.49 -10.11 -12.88
CA GLN A 227 -16.34 -11.14 -13.47
C GLN A 227 -15.58 -12.47 -13.62
N ASP A 228 -14.38 -12.42 -14.19
CA ASP A 228 -13.55 -13.62 -14.38
C ASP A 228 -13.16 -14.24 -13.03
N MET A 229 -12.80 -13.42 -12.04
CA MET A 229 -12.53 -13.87 -10.67
C MET A 229 -13.75 -14.57 -10.05
N THR A 230 -14.95 -14.01 -10.26
CA THR A 230 -16.20 -14.59 -9.75
C THR A 230 -16.48 -15.95 -10.38
N ASP A 231 -16.23 -16.10 -11.68
CA ASP A 231 -16.43 -17.36 -12.39
C ASP A 231 -15.41 -18.43 -11.97
N HIS A 232 -14.16 -18.03 -11.74
CA HIS A 232 -13.16 -18.91 -11.14
C HIS A 232 -13.53 -19.34 -9.73
N LEU A 233 -14.02 -18.42 -8.89
CA LEU A 233 -14.50 -18.72 -7.53
C LEU A 233 -15.69 -19.69 -7.52
N LYS A 234 -16.65 -19.53 -8.43
CA LYS A 234 -17.81 -20.45 -8.56
C LYS A 234 -17.38 -21.85 -8.96
N GLN A 235 -16.36 -21.95 -9.82
CA GLN A 235 -15.83 -23.22 -10.31
C GLN A 235 -14.80 -23.84 -9.35
N PHE A 236 -14.25 -23.03 -8.43
CA PHE A 236 -13.35 -23.48 -7.38
C PHE A 236 -14.11 -24.35 -6.38
N ASN A 237 -14.09 -25.67 -6.63
CA ASN A 237 -14.70 -26.66 -5.75
C ASN A 237 -13.95 -26.65 -4.41
N LYS A 238 -14.61 -26.23 -3.33
CA LYS A 238 -14.03 -26.32 -1.98
C LYS A 238 -13.66 -27.78 -1.71
N PRO A 239 -12.42 -28.09 -1.27
CA PRO A 239 -12.20 -29.34 -0.55
C PRO A 239 -13.18 -29.29 0.61
N SER A 240 -14.11 -30.24 0.60
CA SER A 240 -15.17 -30.32 1.58
C SER A 240 -14.54 -30.22 2.97
N ARG A 241 -15.19 -29.47 3.87
CA ARG A 241 -14.92 -29.31 5.31
C ARG A 241 -14.93 -30.65 6.10
N ARG A 242 -14.65 -31.79 5.44
CA ARG A 242 -14.93 -33.19 5.82
C ARG A 242 -13.70 -34.05 6.10
N GLN A 243 -12.46 -33.58 5.94
CA GLN A 243 -11.28 -34.41 6.30
C GLN A 243 -10.70 -34.14 7.69
N GLU A 244 -10.80 -32.94 8.26
CA GLU A 244 -10.22 -32.67 9.60
C GLU A 244 -11.14 -32.98 10.79
N ALA A 245 -12.46 -33.12 10.57
CA ALA A 245 -13.35 -33.58 11.65
C ALA A 245 -13.34 -35.11 11.84
N ARG A 246 -12.68 -35.88 10.95
CA ARG A 246 -12.72 -37.36 10.96
C ARG A 246 -11.40 -38.04 11.34
N ALA A 247 -10.38 -37.29 11.74
CA ALA A 247 -9.09 -37.83 12.19
C ALA A 247 -8.74 -37.45 13.64
N ARG A 248 -9.73 -37.40 14.54
CA ARG A 248 -9.47 -37.64 15.96
C ARG A 248 -9.84 -39.09 16.28
N PRO A 249 -8.87 -40.02 16.37
CA PRO A 249 -9.13 -41.30 16.99
C PRO A 249 -9.51 -41.02 18.44
N GLY A 250 -10.65 -41.57 18.87
CA GLY A 250 -11.11 -41.46 20.25
C GLY A 250 -10.02 -41.92 21.22
N LYS A 251 -9.69 -41.08 22.19
CA LYS A 251 -9.13 -41.58 23.44
C LYS A 251 -10.28 -42.32 24.13
N GLU A 252 -10.18 -43.65 24.19
CA GLU A 252 -10.99 -44.44 25.10
C GLU A 252 -10.84 -43.89 26.52
N PRO A 253 -11.92 -43.84 27.32
CA PRO A 253 -11.82 -43.46 28.72
C PRO A 253 -11.13 -44.62 29.45
N ILE A 254 -9.85 -44.43 29.80
CA ILE A 254 -9.17 -45.31 30.75
C ILE A 254 -9.85 -45.10 32.11
N SER A 255 -10.70 -46.07 32.46
CA SER A 255 -11.27 -46.26 33.78
C SER A 255 -10.14 -46.37 34.80
N GLY A 256 -10.19 -45.54 35.83
CA GLY A 256 -9.25 -45.61 36.95
C GLY A 256 -9.48 -46.88 37.76
N ALA A 257 -8.48 -47.76 37.78
CA ALA A 257 -8.04 -48.50 38.95
C ALA A 257 -6.81 -49.34 38.59
N GLN A 258 -5.81 -49.33 39.49
CA GLN A 258 -4.62 -50.18 39.48
C GLN A 258 -3.46 -49.74 38.59
N GLN A 259 -2.64 -48.83 39.12
CA GLN A 259 -1.20 -49.05 39.25
C GLN A 259 -0.59 -48.06 40.25
N LEU A 260 -0.90 -48.28 41.54
CA LEU A 260 -0.01 -47.90 42.63
C LEU A 260 0.89 -49.10 42.91
N SER A 261 2.08 -49.11 42.32
CA SER A 261 3.32 -49.56 42.94
C SER A 261 4.42 -49.46 41.90
N GLN A 262 5.58 -48.95 42.31
CA GLN A 262 6.79 -48.73 41.52
C GLN A 262 6.95 -47.31 40.95
N CYS A 263 7.09 -46.33 41.85
CA CYS A 263 8.26 -45.47 41.84
C CYS A 263 8.47 -44.80 43.21
N THR A 264 9.56 -45.20 43.85
CA THR A 264 10.44 -44.46 44.78
C THR A 264 9.91 -43.93 46.12
N SER A 265 10.52 -44.51 47.17
CA SER A 265 11.00 -43.88 48.42
C SER A 265 10.00 -43.38 49.45
#